data_AF-E0R948-F1
#
_entry.id   AF-E0R948-F1
#
_cell.length_a   1.000
_cell.length_b   1.000
_cell.length_c   1.000
_cell.angle_alpha   90.00
_cell.angle_beta   90.00
_cell.angle_gamma   90.00
#
_symmetry.space_group_name_H-M   'P 1'
#
loop_
_entity.id
_entity.type
_entity.pdbx_description
1 polymer ?
#
loop_
_entity_poly.entity_id
_entity_poly.type
_entity_poly.pdbx_seq_one_letter_code
_entity_poly.pdbx_strand_id
1 'polypeptide(L)'
;PANKIVFIAFPSKSGTMAMQKFFSVLLPDVKRELRRGIIECSKRGLLHSTKWLAEMHHGLADVHIDNEAPDEDRTFSECQLEGIAPEEYSDYFLAKSYYDVREYDRAAHAVRNCESSVPRFLHFYSSYMAREKRRLDSTTDQANLHEPNQMRDLADLLATLRMEYGKSRLDGYGIYLYGVVLKALNLNQAAEQMLVQAIRLVPMLWSAYLELSPLIMEKKKLLSLQLGGHWMRHFFMAHTYLELYLNDDGLKIYEDLQASGFSKSIYLIAQMALVYHNKRDVDKAIELYQALLESASPYRLDNVDTYSNLLFVKEMKTEMAQLAHKAVSINKYRPETCCVIGNYYSIRCDHQVAISYFQRALKLNPK
;
A
#
# COMPACT_ATOMS: atom_id res chain seq x y z
N PRO A 1 66.25 -3.09 -27.48
CA PRO A 1 65.10 -4.00 -27.61
C PRO A 1 64.33 -4.07 -26.28
N ALA A 2 63.33 -3.21 -26.16
CA ALA A 2 62.60 -2.94 -24.92
C ALA A 2 61.50 -3.97 -24.65
N ASN A 3 61.44 -4.45 -23.40
CA ASN A 3 60.37 -5.28 -22.85
C ASN A 3 59.07 -4.46 -22.73
N LYS A 4 58.02 -4.83 -23.47
CA LYS A 4 56.65 -4.35 -23.24
C LYS A 4 55.94 -5.29 -22.27
N ILE A 5 55.71 -4.81 -21.06
CA ILE A 5 54.78 -5.40 -20.09
C ILE A 5 53.37 -4.92 -20.48
N VAL A 6 52.49 -5.86 -20.83
CA VAL A 6 51.07 -5.59 -21.05
C VAL A 6 50.37 -5.71 -19.69
N PHE A 7 49.95 -4.58 -19.12
CA PHE A 7 49.07 -4.55 -17.96
C PHE A 7 47.65 -4.88 -18.41
N ILE A 8 47.16 -6.08 -18.07
CA ILE A 8 45.74 -6.42 -18.16
C ILE A 8 45.11 -5.93 -16.84
N ALA A 9 44.40 -4.81 -16.90
CA ALA A 9 43.59 -4.33 -15.80
C ALA A 9 42.33 -5.19 -15.66
N PHE A 10 42.24 -5.95 -14.56
CA PHE A 10 40.97 -6.56 -14.13
C PHE A 10 40.14 -5.49 -13.41
N PRO A 11 38.86 -5.27 -13.78
CA PRO A 11 37.99 -4.39 -12.99
C PRO A 11 37.67 -5.03 -11.64
N SER A 12 37.70 -4.19 -10.60
CA SER A 12 37.51 -4.54 -9.20
C SER A 12 36.12 -5.15 -8.92
N LYS A 13 36.09 -6.43 -8.52
CA LYS A 13 34.90 -7.18 -8.06
C LYS A 13 34.42 -6.80 -6.64
N SER A 14 34.83 -5.66 -6.09
CA SER A 14 34.50 -5.30 -4.70
C SER A 14 33.10 -4.70 -4.53
N GLY A 15 32.50 -4.11 -5.56
CA GLY A 15 31.16 -3.51 -5.50
C GLY A 15 30.02 -4.54 -5.52
N THR A 16 30.17 -5.63 -6.26
CA THR A 16 29.11 -6.65 -6.46
C THR A 16 28.92 -7.57 -5.26
N MET A 17 29.97 -7.87 -4.48
CA MET A 17 29.85 -8.72 -3.28
C MET A 17 29.18 -8.02 -2.08
N ALA A 18 29.22 -6.69 -2.00
CA ALA A 18 28.51 -5.95 -0.95
C ALA A 18 27.01 -5.84 -1.26
N MET A 19 26.64 -5.65 -2.53
CA MET A 19 25.24 -5.59 -2.99
C MET A 19 24.45 -6.88 -2.71
N GLN A 20 25.10 -8.04 -2.83
CA GLN A 20 24.47 -9.35 -2.57
C GLN A 20 24.11 -9.61 -1.10
N LYS A 21 24.53 -8.75 -0.15
CA LYS A 21 24.27 -8.94 1.29
C LYS A 21 23.03 -8.22 1.82
N PHE A 22 22.57 -7.14 1.18
CA PHE A 22 21.40 -6.39 1.67
C PHE A 22 20.09 -7.05 1.27
N PHE A 23 19.96 -7.41 -0.01
CA PHE A 23 18.81 -8.09 -0.58
C PHE A 23 19.23 -9.50 -1.00
N SER A 24 19.03 -10.47 -0.12
CA SER A 24 19.51 -11.84 -0.32
C SER A 24 18.56 -12.73 -1.15
N VAL A 25 17.44 -12.19 -1.62
CA VAL A 25 16.39 -12.95 -2.34
C VAL A 25 16.56 -12.76 -3.84
N LEU A 26 16.42 -13.84 -4.61
CA LEU A 26 16.50 -13.78 -6.08
C LEU A 26 15.25 -13.12 -6.65
N LEU A 27 15.42 -12.23 -7.63
CA LEU A 27 14.31 -11.51 -8.25
C LEU A 27 13.23 -12.41 -8.88
N PRO A 28 13.55 -13.57 -9.50
CA PRO A 28 12.52 -14.52 -9.94
C PRO A 28 11.64 -15.04 -8.81
N ASP A 29 12.21 -15.36 -7.64
CA ASP A 29 11.46 -15.82 -6.46
C ASP A 29 10.53 -14.71 -5.96
N VAL A 30 11.04 -13.49 -5.84
CA VAL A 30 10.24 -12.30 -5.51
C VAL A 30 9.08 -12.14 -6.48
N LYS A 31 9.31 -12.31 -7.79
CA LYS A 31 8.26 -12.17 -8.80
C LYS A 31 7.20 -13.27 -8.70
N ARG A 32 7.58 -14.53 -8.39
CA ARG A 32 6.63 -15.62 -8.08
C ARG A 32 5.80 -15.32 -6.84
N GLU A 33 6.44 -14.87 -5.76
CA GLU A 33 5.75 -14.50 -4.52
C GLU A 33 4.78 -13.33 -4.71
N LEU A 34 5.19 -12.29 -5.45
CA LEU A 34 4.33 -11.17 -5.82
C LEU A 34 3.09 -11.66 -6.57
N ARG A 35 3.26 -12.55 -7.54
CA ARG A 35 2.15 -13.15 -8.31
C ARG A 35 1.19 -13.91 -7.41
N ARG A 36 1.69 -14.71 -6.47
CA ARG A 36 0.85 -15.42 -5.47
C ARG A 36 0.12 -14.45 -4.55
N GLY A 37 0.83 -13.44 -4.04
CA GLY A 37 0.26 -12.41 -3.16
C GLY A 37 -0.87 -11.62 -3.82
N ILE A 38 -0.74 -11.30 -5.12
CA ILE A 38 -1.79 -10.65 -5.92
C ILE A 38 -3.07 -11.50 -5.92
N ILE A 39 -2.96 -12.81 -6.19
CA ILE A 39 -4.10 -13.72 -6.18
C ILE A 39 -4.75 -13.77 -4.80
N GLU A 40 -3.95 -14.01 -3.75
CA GLU A 40 -4.46 -14.17 -2.39
C GLU A 40 -5.17 -12.92 -1.85
N CYS A 41 -4.65 -11.73 -2.16
CA CYS A 41 -5.25 -10.46 -1.79
C CYS A 41 -6.49 -10.15 -2.64
N SER A 42 -6.44 -10.45 -3.94
CA SER A 42 -7.53 -10.17 -4.88
C SER A 42 -8.79 -10.98 -4.57
N LYS A 43 -8.64 -12.29 -4.31
CA LYS A 43 -9.78 -13.16 -3.94
C LYS A 43 -10.42 -12.78 -2.60
N ARG A 44 -9.67 -12.08 -1.75
CA ARG A 44 -10.12 -11.53 -0.46
C ARG A 44 -10.63 -10.09 -0.54
N GLY A 45 -10.61 -9.45 -1.70
CA GLY A 45 -11.08 -8.06 -1.86
C GLY A 45 -10.15 -6.99 -1.26
N LEU A 46 -8.90 -7.33 -0.97
CA LEU A 46 -7.89 -6.42 -0.40
C LEU A 46 -7.25 -5.56 -1.50
N LEU A 47 -8.02 -4.58 -1.97
CA LEU A 47 -7.71 -3.80 -3.18
C LEU A 47 -6.37 -3.05 -3.10
N HIS A 48 -6.07 -2.39 -1.99
CA HIS A 48 -4.84 -1.59 -1.84
C HIS A 48 -3.57 -2.45 -1.85
N SER A 49 -3.59 -3.58 -1.15
CA SER A 49 -2.48 -4.55 -1.20
C SER A 49 -2.34 -5.16 -2.59
N THR A 50 -3.45 -5.51 -3.23
CA THR A 50 -3.44 -6.05 -4.61
C THR A 50 -2.82 -5.05 -5.59
N LYS A 51 -3.22 -3.77 -5.51
CA LYS A 51 -2.68 -2.68 -6.33
C LYS A 51 -1.17 -2.57 -6.13
N TRP A 52 -0.73 -2.47 -4.88
CA TRP A 52 0.69 -2.30 -4.55
C TRP A 52 1.53 -3.49 -5.05
N LEU A 53 1.08 -4.72 -4.80
CA LEU A 53 1.76 -5.92 -5.26
C LEU A 53 1.83 -6.00 -6.79
N ALA A 54 0.75 -5.60 -7.49
CA ALA A 54 0.73 -5.55 -8.94
C ALA A 54 1.68 -4.47 -9.51
N GLU A 55 1.75 -3.28 -8.90
CA GLU A 55 2.73 -2.25 -9.26
C GLU A 55 4.17 -2.75 -9.08
N MET A 56 4.45 -3.44 -7.97
CA MET A 56 5.77 -4.05 -7.71
C MET A 56 6.09 -5.16 -8.70
N HIS A 57 5.14 -6.04 -9.01
CA HIS A 57 5.30 -7.10 -10.00
C HIS A 57 5.56 -6.54 -11.40
N HIS A 58 4.84 -5.49 -11.79
CA HIS A 58 5.06 -4.80 -13.06
C HIS A 58 6.44 -4.12 -13.12
N GLY A 59 6.92 -3.56 -12.01
CA GLY A 59 8.28 -3.01 -11.90
C GLY A 59 9.39 -4.05 -12.16
N LEU A 60 9.08 -5.35 -12.08
CA LEU A 60 9.98 -6.45 -12.42
C LEU A 60 9.69 -7.06 -13.80
N ALA A 61 9.13 -6.30 -14.75
CA ALA A 61 8.73 -6.80 -16.06
C ALA A 61 9.85 -7.57 -16.80
N ASP A 62 11.10 -7.10 -16.72
CA ASP A 62 12.25 -7.70 -17.40
C ASP A 62 12.74 -9.02 -16.77
N VAL A 63 12.26 -9.36 -15.57
CA VAL A 63 12.63 -10.59 -14.86
C VAL A 63 11.77 -11.74 -15.38
N HIS A 64 12.38 -12.69 -16.09
CA HIS A 64 11.67 -13.86 -16.60
C HIS A 64 11.54 -14.95 -15.53
N ILE A 65 10.36 -15.55 -15.43
CA ILE A 65 10.02 -16.61 -14.48
C ILE A 65 9.75 -17.96 -15.19
N ASP A 66 9.51 -17.92 -16.50
CA ASP A 66 8.98 -19.04 -17.29
C ASP A 66 10.08 -19.98 -17.86
N ASN A 67 11.31 -19.91 -17.34
CA ASN A 67 12.44 -20.74 -17.81
C ASN A 67 12.72 -21.98 -16.95
N GLU A 68 11.92 -22.23 -15.92
CA GLU A 68 11.96 -23.49 -15.18
C GLU A 68 10.90 -24.43 -15.77
N ALA A 69 11.25 -25.72 -15.87
CA ALA A 69 10.33 -26.78 -16.27
C ALA A 69 9.03 -26.68 -15.45
N PRO A 70 7.90 -27.26 -15.90
CA PRO A 70 6.73 -27.41 -15.05
C PRO A 70 7.09 -28.34 -13.89
N ASP A 71 7.76 -27.81 -12.88
CA ASP A 71 7.92 -28.43 -11.59
C ASP A 71 6.52 -28.64 -11.01
N GLU A 72 6.40 -29.68 -10.19
CA GLU A 72 5.19 -30.25 -9.60
C GLU A 72 4.37 -29.28 -8.71
N ASP A 73 4.66 -27.98 -8.76
CA ASP A 73 3.93 -26.91 -8.09
C ASP A 73 2.67 -26.54 -8.90
N ARG A 74 1.54 -27.08 -8.41
CA ARG A 74 0.13 -26.66 -8.62
C ARG A 74 -0.08 -25.62 -9.71
N THR A 75 -0.78 -26.04 -10.76
CA THR A 75 -1.18 -25.21 -11.89
C THR A 75 -1.73 -23.85 -11.41
N PHE A 76 -1.31 -22.72 -11.99
CA PHE A 76 -1.71 -21.36 -11.59
C PHE A 76 -3.22 -21.17 -11.33
N SER A 77 -4.07 -21.91 -12.04
CA SER A 77 -5.53 -21.96 -11.85
C SER A 77 -5.96 -22.50 -10.48
N GLU A 78 -5.18 -23.39 -9.87
CA GLU A 78 -5.46 -24.00 -8.57
C GLU A 78 -5.27 -23.00 -7.41
N CYS A 79 -4.31 -22.06 -7.53
CA CYS A 79 -4.09 -21.04 -6.51
C CYS A 79 -5.26 -20.05 -6.38
N GLN A 80 -6.06 -19.87 -7.43
CA GLN A 80 -7.21 -18.95 -7.39
C GLN A 80 -8.31 -19.41 -6.44
N LEU A 81 -8.51 -20.73 -6.33
CA LEU A 81 -9.55 -21.33 -5.50
C LEU A 81 -9.02 -21.89 -4.17
N GLU A 82 -7.70 -21.85 -3.94
CA GLU A 82 -7.09 -22.27 -2.66
C GLU A 82 -7.77 -21.56 -1.47
N GLY A 83 -8.15 -22.33 -0.44
CA GLY A 83 -8.85 -21.78 0.73
C GLY A 83 -10.35 -21.51 0.53
N ILE A 84 -10.95 -22.06 -0.53
CA ILE A 84 -12.40 -22.11 -0.76
C ILE A 84 -12.79 -23.57 -1.05
N ALA A 85 -13.71 -24.13 -0.26
CA ALA A 85 -14.23 -25.47 -0.48
C ALA A 85 -15.13 -25.50 -1.74
N PRO A 86 -15.14 -26.59 -2.54
CA PRO A 86 -15.97 -26.70 -3.73
C PRO A 86 -17.47 -26.46 -3.49
N GLU A 87 -17.97 -26.86 -2.32
CA GLU A 87 -19.36 -26.67 -1.89
C GLU A 87 -19.71 -25.19 -1.68
N GLU A 88 -18.70 -24.35 -1.45
CA GLU A 88 -18.84 -22.92 -1.15
C GLU A 88 -18.59 -22.03 -2.38
N TYR A 89 -18.26 -22.60 -3.55
CA TYR A 89 -17.98 -21.83 -4.76
C TYR A 89 -19.13 -20.92 -5.17
N SER A 90 -20.37 -21.43 -5.14
CA SER A 90 -21.55 -20.65 -5.50
C SER A 90 -21.70 -19.41 -4.60
N ASP A 91 -21.62 -19.60 -3.28
CA ASP A 91 -21.77 -18.51 -2.30
C ASP A 91 -20.62 -17.51 -2.38
N TYR A 92 -19.39 -18.01 -2.56
CA TYR A 92 -18.21 -17.17 -2.72
C TYR A 92 -18.28 -16.29 -3.97
N PHE A 93 -18.57 -16.85 -5.15
CA PHE A 93 -18.62 -16.06 -6.38
C PHE A 93 -19.73 -15.01 -6.34
N LEU A 94 -20.88 -15.36 -5.75
CA LEU A 94 -21.96 -14.41 -5.51
C LEU A 94 -21.53 -13.27 -4.57
N ALA A 95 -20.94 -13.62 -3.42
CA ALA A 95 -20.47 -12.64 -2.45
C ALA A 95 -19.37 -11.74 -3.02
N LYS A 96 -18.41 -12.31 -3.75
CA LYS A 96 -17.32 -11.56 -4.38
C LYS A 96 -17.85 -10.59 -5.43
N SER A 97 -18.85 -11.00 -6.22
CA SER A 97 -19.53 -10.12 -7.17
C SER A 97 -20.21 -8.94 -6.48
N TYR A 98 -20.94 -9.19 -5.37
CA TYR A 98 -21.52 -8.12 -4.55
C TYR A 98 -20.47 -7.20 -3.93
N TYR A 99 -19.35 -7.77 -3.48
CA TYR A 99 -18.25 -7.00 -2.91
C TYR A 99 -17.66 -6.03 -3.93
N ASP A 100 -17.43 -6.50 -5.17
CA ASP A 100 -16.81 -5.70 -6.24
C ASP A 100 -17.67 -4.51 -6.67
N VAL A 101 -19.00 -4.64 -6.59
CA VAL A 101 -19.95 -3.52 -6.82
C VAL A 101 -20.22 -2.69 -5.56
N ARG A 102 -19.48 -2.92 -4.45
CA ARG A 102 -19.57 -2.19 -3.17
C ARG A 102 -20.90 -2.36 -2.43
N GLU A 103 -21.54 -3.52 -2.60
CA GLU A 103 -22.73 -3.96 -1.86
C GLU A 103 -22.33 -4.87 -0.70
N TYR A 104 -21.60 -4.30 0.25
CA TYR A 104 -20.90 -5.07 1.29
C TYR A 104 -21.83 -5.86 2.23
N ASP A 105 -23.02 -5.35 2.58
CA ASP A 105 -23.96 -6.10 3.43
C ASP A 105 -24.48 -7.36 2.71
N ARG A 106 -24.72 -7.29 1.39
CA ARG A 106 -25.13 -8.46 0.58
C ARG A 106 -24.00 -9.48 0.47
N ALA A 107 -22.78 -9.00 0.26
CA ALA A 107 -21.58 -9.85 0.23
C ALA A 107 -21.40 -10.58 1.56
N ALA A 108 -21.47 -9.86 2.69
CA ALA A 108 -21.36 -10.45 4.02
C ALA A 108 -22.44 -11.50 4.28
N HIS A 109 -23.68 -11.24 3.85
CA HIS A 109 -24.79 -12.18 4.02
C HIS A 109 -24.61 -13.46 3.20
N ALA A 110 -24.14 -13.36 1.96
CA ALA A 110 -24.00 -14.51 1.05
C ALA A 110 -23.04 -15.59 1.59
N VAL A 111 -21.94 -15.20 2.24
CA VAL A 111 -20.92 -16.13 2.78
C VAL A 111 -21.01 -16.34 4.30
N ARG A 112 -22.12 -15.98 4.94
CA ARG A 112 -22.28 -16.01 6.41
C ARG A 112 -22.16 -17.41 7.04
N ASN A 113 -22.46 -18.46 6.27
CA ASN A 113 -22.44 -19.85 6.71
C ASN A 113 -21.20 -20.61 6.20
N CYS A 114 -20.30 -19.93 5.48
CA CYS A 114 -19.12 -20.56 4.93
C CYS A 114 -18.04 -20.75 6.01
N GLU A 115 -17.33 -21.87 5.90
CA GLU A 115 -16.33 -22.37 6.82
C GLU A 115 -14.91 -22.35 6.22
N SER A 116 -14.74 -22.15 4.92
CA SER A 116 -13.39 -21.99 4.36
C SER A 116 -12.78 -20.63 4.73
N SER A 117 -11.45 -20.56 4.71
CA SER A 117 -10.72 -19.36 5.17
C SER A 117 -11.04 -18.12 4.34
N VAL A 118 -11.14 -18.24 3.00
CA VAL A 118 -11.37 -17.09 2.11
C VAL A 118 -12.79 -16.54 2.25
N PRO A 119 -13.88 -17.32 2.13
CA PRO A 119 -15.23 -16.81 2.28
C PRO A 119 -15.51 -16.29 3.70
N ARG A 120 -14.96 -16.95 4.73
CA ARG A 120 -15.08 -16.47 6.11
C ARG A 120 -14.37 -15.13 6.32
N PHE A 121 -13.16 -14.96 5.77
CA PHE A 121 -12.51 -13.65 5.76
C PHE A 121 -13.38 -12.61 5.04
N LEU A 122 -13.91 -12.96 3.86
CA LEU A 122 -14.75 -12.06 3.07
C LEU A 122 -16.04 -11.67 3.83
N HIS A 123 -16.63 -12.57 4.61
CA HIS A 123 -17.76 -12.26 5.49
C HIS A 123 -17.41 -11.14 6.49
N PHE A 124 -16.33 -11.32 7.26
CA PHE A 124 -15.91 -10.32 8.25
C PHE A 124 -15.45 -9.02 7.61
N TYR A 125 -14.70 -9.11 6.52
CA TYR A 125 -14.17 -7.94 5.83
C TYR A 125 -15.27 -7.13 5.15
N SER A 126 -16.25 -7.79 4.51
CA SER A 126 -17.43 -7.11 3.97
C SER A 126 -18.25 -6.46 5.09
N SER A 127 -18.41 -7.12 6.23
CA SER A 127 -19.08 -6.55 7.40
C SER A 127 -18.37 -5.31 7.95
N TYR A 128 -17.03 -5.30 7.92
CA TYR A 128 -16.23 -4.12 8.26
C TYR A 128 -16.40 -3.00 7.23
N MET A 129 -16.28 -3.31 5.94
CA MET A 129 -16.41 -2.33 4.85
C MET A 129 -17.80 -1.71 4.77
N ALA A 130 -18.86 -2.46 5.10
CA ALA A 130 -20.22 -1.93 5.22
C ALA A 130 -20.30 -0.85 6.31
N ARG A 131 -19.66 -1.08 7.46
CA ARG A 131 -19.61 -0.11 8.57
C ARG A 131 -18.78 1.13 8.19
N GLU A 132 -17.62 0.94 7.56
CA GLU A 132 -16.80 2.07 7.08
C GLU A 132 -17.52 2.90 6.01
N LYS A 133 -18.25 2.26 5.09
CA LYS A 133 -19.09 2.97 4.11
C LYS A 133 -20.13 3.84 4.79
N ARG A 134 -20.90 3.28 5.74
CA ARG A 134 -21.91 4.03 6.52
C ARG A 134 -21.28 5.20 7.29
N ARG A 135 -20.08 5.01 7.86
CA ARG A 135 -19.33 6.06 8.57
C ARG A 135 -18.98 7.23 7.63
N LEU A 136 -18.43 6.93 6.44
CA LEU A 136 -18.06 7.95 5.45
C LEU A 136 -19.29 8.70 4.92
N ASP A 137 -20.37 7.98 4.59
CA ASP A 137 -21.61 8.59 4.12
C ASP A 137 -22.18 9.55 5.19
N SER A 138 -22.23 9.10 6.46
CA SER A 138 -22.71 9.90 7.60
C SER A 138 -21.84 11.13 7.91
N THR A 139 -20.54 11.08 7.60
CA THR A 139 -19.63 12.23 7.83
C THR A 139 -19.86 13.34 6.80
N THR A 140 -20.36 13.00 5.61
CA THR A 140 -20.57 13.93 4.51
C THR A 140 -21.87 14.72 4.69
N ASP A 141 -22.87 14.10 5.31
CA ASP A 141 -24.15 14.69 5.67
C ASP A 141 -24.01 15.42 7.01
N GLN A 142 -23.78 16.74 6.99
CA GLN A 142 -23.52 17.60 8.16
C GLN A 142 -24.69 17.74 9.17
N ALA A 143 -25.53 16.70 9.35
CA ALA A 143 -26.64 16.69 10.30
C ALA A 143 -26.62 15.43 11.19
N ASN A 144 -26.19 15.61 12.44
CA ASN A 144 -26.60 14.88 13.65
C ASN A 144 -25.95 13.49 14.00
N LEU A 145 -25.10 13.53 15.03
CA LEU A 145 -25.24 12.77 16.31
C LEU A 145 -25.21 11.22 16.35
N HIS A 146 -24.54 10.51 15.43
CA HIS A 146 -24.44 9.03 15.49
C HIS A 146 -23.05 8.42 15.75
N GLU A 147 -22.07 9.18 16.24
CA GLU A 147 -20.80 8.64 16.77
C GLU A 147 -20.98 7.45 17.76
N PRO A 148 -21.91 7.47 18.75
CA PRO A 148 -22.00 6.37 19.72
C PRO A 148 -22.50 5.04 19.12
N ASN A 149 -23.30 5.06 18.06
CA ASN A 149 -23.76 3.83 17.40
C ASN A 149 -22.63 3.18 16.58
N GLN A 150 -21.75 3.99 15.98
CA GLN A 150 -20.64 3.50 15.14
C GLN A 150 -19.57 2.77 15.98
N MET A 151 -19.24 3.33 17.15
CA MET A 151 -18.29 2.68 18.07
C MET A 151 -18.85 1.36 18.61
N ARG A 152 -20.16 1.29 18.87
CA ARG A 152 -20.84 0.05 19.27
C ARG A 152 -20.80 -1.00 18.16
N ASP A 153 -21.09 -0.62 16.92
CA ASP A 153 -21.08 -1.54 15.78
C ASP A 153 -19.70 -2.18 15.53
N LEU A 154 -18.62 -1.43 15.74
CA LEU A 154 -17.24 -1.94 15.67
C LEU A 154 -16.90 -2.82 16.89
N ALA A 155 -17.42 -2.50 18.07
CA ALA A 155 -17.24 -3.33 19.26
C ALA A 155 -17.90 -4.72 19.12
N ASP A 156 -19.07 -4.80 18.47
CA ASP A 156 -19.74 -6.07 18.19
C ASP A 156 -18.93 -6.95 17.20
N LEU A 157 -18.37 -6.32 16.17
CA LEU A 157 -17.44 -7.00 15.25
C LEU A 157 -16.18 -7.46 15.99
N LEU A 158 -15.63 -6.62 16.87
CA LEU A 158 -14.47 -6.96 17.71
C LEU A 158 -14.75 -8.18 18.59
N ALA A 159 -15.92 -8.24 19.23
CA ALA A 159 -16.32 -9.37 20.08
C ALA A 159 -16.37 -10.68 19.27
N THR A 160 -16.92 -10.62 18.05
CA THR A 160 -16.99 -11.77 17.14
C THR A 160 -15.59 -12.21 16.71
N LEU A 161 -14.73 -11.28 16.25
CA LEU A 161 -13.35 -11.58 15.86
C LEU A 161 -12.53 -12.13 17.02
N ARG A 162 -12.69 -11.60 18.23
CA ARG A 162 -12.02 -12.09 19.44
C ARG A 162 -12.42 -13.53 19.78
N MET A 163 -13.70 -13.85 19.66
CA MET A 163 -14.20 -15.22 19.87
C MET A 163 -13.59 -16.19 18.84
N GLU A 164 -13.57 -15.81 17.56
CA GLU A 164 -13.03 -16.66 16.50
C GLU A 164 -11.50 -16.80 16.58
N TYR A 165 -10.79 -15.76 17.02
CA TYR A 165 -9.38 -15.82 17.35
C TYR A 165 -9.11 -16.81 18.49
N GLY A 166 -9.92 -16.76 19.57
CA GLY A 166 -9.81 -17.69 20.70
C GLY A 166 -10.03 -19.16 20.31
N LYS A 167 -10.81 -19.41 19.25
CA LYS A 167 -11.01 -20.75 18.66
C LYS A 167 -9.95 -21.13 17.62
N SER A 168 -8.96 -20.27 17.36
CA SER A 168 -7.95 -20.46 16.29
C SER A 168 -8.56 -20.63 14.89
N ARG A 169 -9.69 -19.96 14.61
CA ARG A 169 -10.42 -20.02 13.32
C ARG A 169 -10.10 -18.86 12.37
N LEU A 170 -9.25 -17.92 12.79
CA LEU A 170 -8.77 -16.82 11.95
C LEU A 170 -7.45 -17.18 11.26
N ASP A 171 -7.42 -17.09 9.93
CA ASP A 171 -6.18 -17.12 9.16
C ASP A 171 -5.41 -15.80 9.32
N GLY A 172 -4.21 -15.69 8.72
CA GLY A 172 -3.40 -14.47 8.86
C GLY A 172 -4.10 -13.20 8.34
N TYR A 173 -5.00 -13.33 7.36
CA TYR A 173 -5.84 -12.23 6.90
C TYR A 173 -6.92 -11.85 7.93
N GLY A 174 -7.56 -12.84 8.56
CA GLY A 174 -8.49 -12.62 9.66
C GLY A 174 -7.83 -11.93 10.86
N ILE A 175 -6.59 -12.31 11.20
CA ILE A 175 -5.81 -11.66 12.27
C ILE A 175 -5.44 -10.22 11.88
N TYR A 176 -5.13 -9.96 10.60
CA TYR A 176 -4.94 -8.60 10.11
C TYR A 176 -6.20 -7.75 10.32
N LEU A 177 -7.38 -8.24 9.94
CA LEU A 177 -8.64 -7.51 10.14
C LEU A 177 -8.90 -7.27 11.63
N TYR A 178 -8.60 -8.25 12.49
CA TYR A 178 -8.69 -8.08 13.94
C TYR A 178 -7.79 -6.94 14.44
N GLY A 179 -6.55 -6.86 13.95
CA GLY A 179 -5.64 -5.74 14.22
C GLY A 179 -6.18 -4.39 13.74
N VAL A 180 -6.78 -4.34 12.53
CA VAL A 180 -7.40 -3.12 11.99
C VAL A 180 -8.56 -2.64 12.86
N VAL A 181 -9.44 -3.55 13.30
CA VAL A 181 -10.58 -3.20 14.17
C VAL A 181 -10.10 -2.74 15.55
N LEU A 182 -9.07 -3.38 16.12
CA LEU A 182 -8.45 -2.95 17.37
C LEU A 182 -7.87 -1.52 17.25
N LYS A 183 -7.17 -1.23 16.15
CA LYS A 183 -6.62 0.11 15.87
C LYS A 183 -7.73 1.14 15.71
N ALA A 184 -8.81 0.82 14.99
CA ALA A 184 -9.96 1.70 14.83
C ALA A 184 -10.65 2.05 16.16
N LEU A 185 -10.57 1.14 17.15
CA LEU A 185 -11.07 1.34 18.52
C LEU A 185 -10.00 1.93 19.47
N ASN A 186 -8.89 2.44 18.94
CA ASN A 186 -7.76 3.03 19.69
C ASN A 186 -7.06 2.06 20.67
N LEU A 187 -7.21 0.75 20.48
CA LEU A 187 -6.52 -0.29 21.27
C LEU A 187 -5.13 -0.59 20.67
N ASN A 188 -4.29 0.44 20.59
CA ASN A 188 -3.06 0.45 19.78
C ASN A 188 -2.06 -0.64 20.15
N GLN A 189 -1.86 -0.93 21.45
CA GLN A 189 -0.91 -1.97 21.89
C GLN A 189 -1.35 -3.37 21.45
N ALA A 190 -2.65 -3.67 21.57
CA ALA A 190 -3.20 -4.95 21.12
C ALA A 190 -3.21 -5.04 19.59
N ALA A 191 -3.53 -3.94 18.91
CA ALA A 191 -3.48 -3.84 17.46
C ALA A 191 -2.07 -4.14 16.93
N GLU A 192 -1.03 -3.55 17.53
CA GLU A 192 0.37 -3.79 17.17
C GLU A 192 0.71 -5.28 17.23
N GLN A 193 0.37 -5.96 18.33
CA GLN A 193 0.65 -7.39 18.52
C GLN A 193 -0.04 -8.25 17.44
N MET A 194 -1.31 -7.97 17.15
CA MET A 194 -2.07 -8.71 16.14
C MET A 194 -1.53 -8.44 14.73
N LEU A 195 -1.18 -7.20 14.41
CA LEU A 195 -0.61 -6.85 13.10
C LEU A 195 0.77 -7.49 12.89
N VAL A 196 1.62 -7.53 13.91
CA VAL A 196 2.91 -8.25 13.85
C VAL A 196 2.67 -9.74 13.63
N GLN A 197 1.71 -10.35 14.32
CA GLN A 197 1.36 -11.75 14.11
C GLN A 197 0.84 -12.01 12.70
N ALA A 198 -0.03 -11.13 12.17
CA ALA A 198 -0.55 -11.22 10.81
C ALA A 198 0.56 -11.14 9.77
N ILE A 199 1.51 -10.21 9.93
CA ILE A 199 2.67 -10.06 9.03
C ILE A 199 3.54 -11.31 9.03
N ARG A 200 3.77 -11.94 10.18
CA ARG A 200 4.56 -13.18 10.25
C ARG A 200 3.89 -14.34 9.52
N LEU A 201 2.56 -14.39 9.51
CA LEU A 201 1.79 -15.43 8.83
C LEU A 201 1.62 -15.15 7.34
N VAL A 202 1.44 -13.88 6.97
CA VAL A 202 1.20 -13.42 5.59
C VAL A 202 2.09 -12.21 5.30
N PRO A 203 3.39 -12.42 5.02
CA PRO A 203 4.33 -11.32 4.80
C PRO A 203 4.05 -10.48 3.55
N MET A 204 3.24 -10.99 2.62
CA MET A 204 2.86 -10.31 1.37
C MET A 204 1.71 -9.32 1.53
N LEU A 205 1.07 -9.26 2.70
CA LEU A 205 -0.05 -8.36 2.95
C LEU A 205 0.43 -6.93 3.24
N TRP A 206 0.67 -6.13 2.20
CA TRP A 206 1.20 -4.77 2.35
C TRP A 206 0.37 -3.87 3.27
N SER A 207 -0.95 -4.00 3.24
CA SER A 207 -1.86 -3.23 4.09
C SER A 207 -1.61 -3.47 5.59
N ALA A 208 -1.14 -4.65 6.01
CA ALA A 208 -0.81 -4.89 7.42
C ALA A 208 0.38 -4.04 7.89
N TYR A 209 1.37 -3.84 7.01
CA TYR A 209 2.52 -2.97 7.29
C TYR A 209 2.13 -1.50 7.33
N LEU A 210 1.27 -1.05 6.41
CA LEU A 210 0.73 0.32 6.42
C LEU A 210 -0.11 0.60 7.67
N GLU A 211 -0.85 -0.39 8.17
CA GLU A 211 -1.62 -0.22 9.40
C GLU A 211 -0.74 -0.22 10.65
N LEU A 212 0.36 -0.96 10.62
CA LEU A 212 1.34 -1.03 11.71
C LEU A 212 2.23 0.21 11.78
N SER A 213 2.62 0.80 10.65
CA SER A 213 3.59 1.91 10.59
C SER A 213 3.22 3.09 11.51
N PRO A 214 1.98 3.63 11.50
CA PRO A 214 1.58 4.73 12.38
C PRO A 214 1.52 4.40 13.87
N LEU A 215 1.55 3.11 14.25
CA LEU A 215 1.57 2.69 15.66
C LEU A 215 2.98 2.77 16.25
N ILE A 216 4.00 2.88 15.40
CA ILE A 216 5.41 2.89 15.80
C ILE A 216 5.88 4.33 15.88
N MET A 217 6.06 4.81 17.10
CA MET A 217 6.47 6.21 17.35
C MET A 217 7.99 6.38 17.53
N GLU A 218 8.75 5.28 17.62
CA GLU A 218 10.17 5.32 17.91
C GLU A 218 10.98 4.32 17.09
N LYS A 219 12.19 4.73 16.67
CA LYS A 219 13.17 3.87 15.98
C LYS A 219 13.52 2.62 16.77
N LYS A 220 13.71 2.73 18.09
CA LYS A 220 14.05 1.58 18.96
C LYS A 220 12.95 0.52 18.92
N LYS A 221 11.69 0.96 18.97
CA LYS A 221 10.53 0.08 18.88
C LYS A 221 10.50 -0.64 17.53
N LEU A 222 10.69 0.08 16.42
CA LEU A 222 10.78 -0.52 15.08
C LEU A 222 11.82 -1.65 15.00
N LEU A 223 13.01 -1.41 15.55
CA LEU A 223 14.10 -2.39 15.54
C LEU A 223 13.83 -3.60 16.45
N SER A 224 13.01 -3.43 17.49
CA SER A 224 12.61 -4.51 18.41
C SER A 224 11.54 -5.45 17.84
N LEU A 225 10.85 -5.05 16.76
CA LEU A 225 9.76 -5.84 16.20
C LEU A 225 10.28 -7.11 15.54
N GLN A 226 9.65 -8.24 15.90
CA GLN A 226 9.96 -9.56 15.36
C GLN A 226 9.09 -9.85 14.12
N LEU A 227 9.35 -9.16 13.02
CA LEU A 227 8.60 -9.34 11.76
C LEU A 227 9.08 -10.54 10.91
N GLY A 228 10.20 -11.16 11.30
CA GLY A 228 10.86 -12.20 10.50
C GLY A 228 11.87 -11.62 9.50
N GLY A 229 12.34 -12.48 8.59
CA GLY A 229 13.39 -12.19 7.59
C GLY A 229 12.87 -11.98 6.17
N HIS A 230 11.57 -11.78 5.99
CA HIS A 230 10.97 -11.61 4.66
C HIS A 230 11.41 -10.29 4.00
N TRP A 231 11.61 -10.29 2.69
CA TRP A 231 12.16 -9.12 1.96
C TRP A 231 11.25 -7.88 2.02
N MET A 232 9.92 -8.07 2.10
CA MET A 232 8.92 -7.01 2.32
C MET A 232 9.22 -6.10 3.54
N ARG A 233 9.93 -6.63 4.55
CA ARG A 233 10.34 -5.86 5.72
C ARG A 233 11.17 -4.63 5.37
N HIS A 234 11.97 -4.67 4.30
CA HIS A 234 12.81 -3.53 3.90
C HIS A 234 11.94 -2.35 3.42
N PHE A 235 10.90 -2.62 2.63
CA PHE A 235 9.92 -1.61 2.21
C PHE A 235 9.20 -1.01 3.41
N PHE A 236 8.80 -1.85 4.36
CA PHE A 236 8.19 -1.39 5.60
C PHE A 236 9.13 -0.50 6.42
N MET A 237 10.38 -0.93 6.64
CA MET A 237 11.35 -0.15 7.41
C MET A 237 11.61 1.22 6.78
N ALA A 238 11.77 1.28 5.46
CA ALA A 238 11.93 2.54 4.74
C ALA A 238 10.69 3.42 4.93
N HIS A 239 9.49 2.89 4.68
CA HIS A 239 8.25 3.62 4.85
C HIS A 239 8.06 4.16 6.28
N THR A 240 8.30 3.35 7.31
CA THR A 240 8.21 3.80 8.71
C THR A 240 9.29 4.81 9.08
N TYR A 241 10.50 4.73 8.49
CA TYR A 241 11.50 5.78 8.70
C TYR A 241 11.07 7.14 8.15
N LEU A 242 10.34 7.18 7.04
CA LEU A 242 9.77 8.43 6.52
C LEU A 242 8.74 9.01 7.50
N GLU A 243 7.84 8.17 8.03
CA GLU A 243 6.83 8.57 9.04
C GLU A 243 7.49 9.07 10.33
N LEU A 244 8.65 8.51 10.71
CA LEU A 244 9.47 8.94 11.85
C LEU A 244 10.37 10.15 11.54
N TYR A 245 10.25 10.75 10.36
CA TYR A 245 11.10 11.85 9.86
C TYR A 245 12.61 11.51 9.76
N LEU A 246 12.96 10.22 9.77
CA LEU A 246 14.32 9.70 9.58
C LEU A 246 14.63 9.53 8.10
N ASN A 247 14.54 10.64 7.36
CA ASN A 247 14.58 10.65 5.90
C ASN A 247 15.87 10.07 5.30
N ASP A 248 17.04 10.29 5.92
CA ASP A 248 18.32 9.75 5.44
C ASP A 248 18.41 8.22 5.56
N ASP A 249 17.92 7.66 6.68
CA ASP A 249 17.88 6.22 6.89
C ASP A 249 16.91 5.55 5.91
N GLY A 250 15.75 6.16 5.68
CA GLY A 250 14.75 5.68 4.71
C GLY A 250 15.24 5.77 3.27
N LEU A 251 15.90 6.88 2.90
CA LEU A 251 16.46 7.09 1.56
C LEU A 251 17.46 5.99 1.22
N LYS A 252 18.38 5.70 2.14
CA LYS A 252 19.41 4.68 1.95
C LYS A 252 18.80 3.32 1.63
N ILE A 253 17.75 2.91 2.36
CA ILE A 253 17.06 1.64 2.08
C ILE A 253 16.41 1.67 0.69
N TYR A 254 15.79 2.78 0.29
CA TYR A 254 15.21 2.88 -1.04
C TYR A 254 16.25 2.85 -2.16
N GLU A 255 17.43 3.48 -1.98
CA GLU A 255 18.56 3.39 -2.91
C GLU A 255 19.11 1.95 -3.00
N ASP A 256 19.24 1.26 -1.86
CA ASP A 256 19.66 -0.14 -1.82
C ASP A 256 18.64 -1.05 -2.54
N LEU A 257 17.33 -0.80 -2.37
CA LEU A 257 16.26 -1.52 -3.08
C LEU A 257 16.28 -1.21 -4.59
N GLN A 258 16.52 0.05 -4.97
CA GLN A 258 16.65 0.46 -6.37
C GLN A 258 17.81 -0.28 -7.04
N ALA A 259 18.97 -0.34 -6.39
CA ALA A 259 20.15 -1.07 -6.85
C ALA A 259 19.94 -2.59 -6.92
N SER A 260 19.05 -3.12 -6.08
CA SER A 260 18.71 -4.55 -6.03
C SER A 260 17.76 -5.01 -7.14
N GLY A 261 17.30 -4.12 -8.02
CA GLY A 261 16.49 -4.45 -9.19
C GLY A 261 15.08 -3.85 -9.21
N PHE A 262 14.68 -3.08 -8.19
CA PHE A 262 13.37 -2.41 -8.14
C PHE A 262 13.37 -1.02 -8.78
N SER A 263 14.31 -0.72 -9.67
CA SER A 263 14.49 0.62 -10.23
C SER A 263 13.32 1.14 -11.06
N LYS A 264 12.54 0.25 -11.66
CA LYS A 264 11.31 0.58 -12.41
C LYS A 264 10.05 0.57 -11.54
N SER A 265 10.17 0.39 -10.23
CA SER A 265 9.01 0.41 -9.33
C SER A 265 8.44 1.82 -9.18
N ILE A 266 7.19 1.98 -9.61
CA ILE A 266 6.41 3.24 -9.47
C ILE A 266 6.33 3.67 -8.00
N TYR A 267 6.09 2.71 -7.10
CA TYR A 267 6.03 2.96 -5.66
C TYR A 267 7.36 3.50 -5.13
N LEU A 268 8.48 2.88 -5.52
CA LEU A 268 9.80 3.27 -5.03
C LEU A 268 10.16 4.69 -5.45
N ILE A 269 9.94 5.03 -6.73
CA ILE A 269 10.18 6.38 -7.27
C ILE A 269 9.31 7.41 -6.54
N ALA A 270 8.02 7.11 -6.33
CA ALA A 270 7.10 7.99 -5.62
C ALA A 270 7.50 8.22 -4.15
N GLN A 271 7.99 7.18 -3.46
CA GLN A 271 8.49 7.32 -2.09
C GLN A 271 9.79 8.12 -2.04
N MET A 272 10.74 7.89 -2.94
CA MET A 272 11.97 8.68 -3.01
C MET A 272 11.67 10.16 -3.26
N ALA A 273 10.72 10.49 -4.13
CA ALA A 273 10.27 11.87 -4.34
C ALA A 273 9.75 12.51 -3.04
N LEU A 274 8.97 11.76 -2.25
CA LEU A 274 8.49 12.19 -0.93
C LEU A 274 9.64 12.39 0.07
N VAL A 275 10.68 11.55 0.03
CA VAL A 275 11.88 11.74 0.87
C VAL A 275 12.56 13.06 0.55
N TYR A 276 12.80 13.35 -0.74
CA TYR A 276 13.45 14.60 -1.14
C TYR A 276 12.58 15.82 -0.81
N HIS A 277 11.25 15.70 -0.93
CA HIS A 277 10.31 16.70 -0.41
C HIS A 277 10.52 16.96 1.08
N ASN A 278 10.53 15.91 1.92
CA ASN A 278 10.73 16.03 3.36
C ASN A 278 12.11 16.60 3.72
N LYS A 279 13.15 16.27 2.95
CA LYS A 279 14.51 16.84 3.08
C LYS A 279 14.62 18.29 2.59
N ARG A 280 13.55 18.84 2.01
CA ARG A 280 13.49 20.18 1.38
C ARG A 280 14.44 20.33 0.19
N ASP A 281 14.84 19.22 -0.43
CA ASP A 281 15.51 19.21 -1.72
C ASP A 281 14.45 19.29 -2.83
N VAL A 282 13.97 20.51 -3.04
CA VAL A 282 12.81 20.78 -3.89
C VAL A 282 13.08 20.44 -5.35
N ASP A 283 14.29 20.73 -5.85
CA ASP A 283 14.66 20.51 -7.25
C ASP A 283 14.67 19.03 -7.60
N LYS A 284 15.32 18.20 -6.76
CA LYS A 284 15.36 16.75 -6.97
C LYS A 284 13.99 16.09 -6.79
N ALA A 285 13.18 16.58 -5.85
CA ALA A 285 11.82 16.09 -5.69
C ALA A 285 10.96 16.36 -6.93
N ILE A 286 11.05 17.57 -7.51
CA ILE A 286 10.34 17.93 -8.75
C ILE A 286 10.77 17.05 -9.91
N GLU A 287 12.08 16.86 -10.10
CA GLU A 287 12.63 15.99 -11.17
C GLU A 287 12.04 14.56 -11.08
N LEU A 288 12.01 13.98 -9.88
CA LEU A 288 11.45 12.64 -9.67
C LEU A 288 9.94 12.59 -9.93
N TYR A 289 9.17 13.59 -9.51
CA TYR A 289 7.73 13.65 -9.78
C TYR A 289 7.44 13.83 -11.27
N GLN A 290 8.21 14.64 -11.99
CA GLN A 290 8.10 14.81 -13.43
C GLN A 290 8.41 13.49 -14.14
N ALA A 291 9.54 12.86 -13.83
CA ALA A 291 9.92 11.57 -14.39
C ALA A 291 8.85 10.49 -14.13
N LEU A 292 8.28 10.45 -12.92
CA LEU A 292 7.19 9.54 -12.56
C LEU A 292 5.93 9.75 -13.41
N LEU A 293 5.51 11.00 -13.61
CA LEU A 293 4.29 11.35 -14.33
C LEU A 293 4.44 11.33 -15.86
N GLU A 294 5.65 11.44 -16.38
CA GLU A 294 5.93 11.41 -17.81
C GLU A 294 6.20 9.99 -18.32
N SER A 295 7.03 9.22 -17.60
CA SER A 295 7.54 7.95 -18.10
C SER A 295 6.80 6.71 -17.57
N ALA A 296 6.38 6.74 -16.30
CA ALA A 296 5.97 5.52 -15.60
C ALA A 296 4.46 5.46 -15.29
N SER A 297 3.82 6.58 -14.96
CA SER A 297 2.41 6.58 -14.55
C SER A 297 1.69 7.92 -14.82
N PRO A 298 1.32 8.21 -16.08
CA PRO A 298 0.74 9.50 -16.46
C PRO A 298 -0.64 9.78 -15.85
N TYR A 299 -1.36 8.75 -15.43
CA TYR A 299 -2.69 8.87 -14.82
C TYR A 299 -2.68 8.77 -13.29
N ARG A 300 -1.49 8.73 -12.68
CA ARG A 300 -1.36 8.67 -11.22
C ARG A 300 -1.77 9.99 -10.59
N LEU A 301 -2.68 9.89 -9.62
CA LEU A 301 -3.09 11.00 -8.76
C LEU A 301 -2.68 10.79 -7.29
N ASP A 302 -1.98 9.70 -6.96
CA ASP A 302 -1.47 9.46 -5.61
C ASP A 302 -0.26 10.39 -5.35
N ASN A 303 -0.30 11.16 -4.26
CA ASN A 303 0.74 12.10 -3.82
C ASN A 303 1.02 13.30 -4.75
N VAL A 304 0.10 13.60 -5.68
CA VAL A 304 0.25 14.76 -6.59
C VAL A 304 -0.02 16.10 -5.89
N ASP A 305 -0.69 16.07 -4.74
CA ASP A 305 -0.83 17.19 -3.82
C ASP A 305 0.54 17.64 -3.28
N THR A 306 1.40 16.69 -2.89
CA THR A 306 2.79 16.99 -2.48
C THR A 306 3.58 17.61 -3.64
N TYR A 307 3.42 17.09 -4.86
CA TYR A 307 4.03 17.68 -6.05
C TYR A 307 3.54 19.11 -6.30
N SER A 308 2.23 19.37 -6.16
CA SER A 308 1.70 20.72 -6.28
C SER A 308 2.25 21.67 -5.20
N ASN A 309 2.46 21.20 -3.97
CA ASN A 309 3.10 22.02 -2.93
C ASN A 309 4.53 22.44 -3.34
N LEU A 310 5.31 21.52 -3.94
CA LEU A 310 6.66 21.82 -4.43
C LEU A 310 6.64 22.87 -5.54
N LEU A 311 5.75 22.72 -6.53
CA LEU A 311 5.57 23.68 -7.62
C LEU A 311 5.10 25.05 -7.10
N PHE A 312 4.24 25.07 -6.07
CA PHE A 312 3.79 26.29 -5.42
C PHE A 312 4.97 27.03 -4.78
N VAL A 313 5.81 26.32 -4.01
CA VAL A 313 7.00 26.90 -3.35
C VAL A 313 8.03 27.42 -4.35
N LYS A 314 8.19 26.77 -5.50
CA LYS A 314 9.08 27.24 -6.59
C LYS A 314 8.45 28.28 -7.51
N GLU A 315 7.21 28.69 -7.23
CA GLU A 315 6.43 29.62 -8.06
C GLU A 315 6.30 29.20 -9.55
N MET A 316 6.30 27.89 -9.83
CA MET A 316 6.24 27.31 -11.17
C MET A 316 4.81 27.33 -11.73
N LYS A 317 4.34 28.52 -12.13
CA LYS A 317 2.95 28.78 -12.54
C LYS A 317 2.50 27.96 -13.74
N THR A 318 3.38 27.73 -14.71
CA THR A 318 3.05 27.01 -15.95
C THR A 318 2.80 25.53 -15.67
N GLU A 319 3.73 24.90 -14.96
CA GLU A 319 3.70 23.49 -14.57
C GLU A 319 2.56 23.23 -13.61
N MET A 320 2.29 24.15 -12.67
CA MET A 320 1.12 24.10 -11.80
C MET A 320 -0.18 24.10 -12.60
N ALA A 321 -0.31 24.96 -13.61
CA ALA A 321 -1.51 25.01 -14.45
C ALA A 321 -1.70 23.71 -15.24
N GLN A 322 -0.62 23.19 -15.84
CA GLN A 322 -0.64 21.91 -16.55
C GLN A 322 -1.05 20.75 -15.64
N LEU A 323 -0.48 20.68 -14.42
CA LEU A 323 -0.82 19.68 -13.42
C LEU A 323 -2.30 19.77 -13.03
N ALA A 324 -2.82 20.98 -12.76
CA ALA A 324 -4.21 21.19 -12.39
C ALA A 324 -5.19 20.75 -13.50
N HIS A 325 -4.94 21.13 -14.75
CA HIS A 325 -5.76 20.72 -15.89
C HIS A 325 -5.73 19.20 -16.09
N LYS A 326 -4.55 18.57 -15.98
CA LYS A 326 -4.40 17.11 -16.08
C LYS A 326 -5.10 16.39 -14.92
N ALA A 327 -4.96 16.86 -13.69
CA ALA A 327 -5.60 16.23 -12.53
C ALA A 327 -7.13 16.25 -12.63
N VAL A 328 -7.70 17.37 -13.09
CA VAL A 328 -9.14 17.51 -13.34
C VAL A 328 -9.62 16.58 -14.44
N SER A 329 -8.87 16.42 -15.54
CA SER A 329 -9.26 15.56 -16.65
C SER A 329 -9.22 14.07 -16.29
N ILE A 330 -8.36 13.69 -15.34
CA ILE A 330 -8.28 12.31 -14.83
C ILE A 330 -9.40 12.02 -13.83
N ASN A 331 -9.48 12.78 -12.74
CA ASN A 331 -10.53 12.63 -11.74
C ASN A 331 -10.70 13.90 -10.89
N LYS A 332 -11.80 14.62 -11.13
CA LYS A 332 -12.18 15.85 -10.43
C LYS A 332 -12.56 15.65 -8.95
N TYR A 333 -13.04 14.46 -8.56
CA TYR A 333 -13.63 14.22 -7.24
C TYR A 333 -12.66 13.50 -6.28
N ARG A 334 -11.36 13.74 -6.45
CA ARG A 334 -10.31 13.21 -5.58
C ARG A 334 -9.81 14.30 -4.61
N PRO A 335 -9.53 13.99 -3.32
CA PRO A 335 -8.91 14.95 -2.41
C PRO A 335 -7.64 15.58 -2.96
N GLU A 336 -6.75 14.76 -3.53
CA GLU A 336 -5.47 15.18 -4.08
C GLU A 336 -5.67 16.17 -5.25
N THR A 337 -6.61 15.89 -6.16
CA THR A 337 -6.99 16.81 -7.24
C THR A 337 -7.52 18.13 -6.69
N CYS A 338 -8.34 18.08 -5.63
CA CYS A 338 -8.85 19.30 -4.99
C CYS A 338 -7.72 20.13 -4.37
N CYS A 339 -6.73 19.49 -3.72
CA CYS A 339 -5.54 20.17 -3.20
C CYS A 339 -4.71 20.82 -4.31
N VAL A 340 -4.48 20.11 -5.43
CA VAL A 340 -3.77 20.66 -6.60
C VAL A 340 -4.48 21.92 -7.13
N ILE A 341 -5.81 21.86 -7.29
CA ILE A 341 -6.59 23.01 -7.77
C ILE A 341 -6.54 24.16 -6.74
N GLY A 342 -6.63 23.84 -5.45
CA GLY A 342 -6.48 24.83 -4.38
C GLY A 342 -5.14 25.58 -4.47
N ASN A 343 -4.05 24.84 -4.63
CA ASN A 343 -2.71 25.40 -4.83
C ASN A 343 -2.59 26.23 -6.12
N TYR A 344 -3.21 25.78 -7.20
CA TYR A 344 -3.26 26.52 -8.46
C TYR A 344 -4.02 27.85 -8.37
N TYR A 345 -5.13 27.93 -7.63
CA TYR A 345 -5.79 29.21 -7.40
C TYR A 345 -5.02 30.07 -6.39
N SER A 346 -4.36 29.44 -5.42
CA SER A 346 -3.51 30.13 -4.43
C SER A 346 -2.33 30.85 -5.11
N ILE A 347 -1.61 30.21 -6.05
CA ILE A 347 -0.47 30.83 -6.76
C ILE A 347 -0.90 31.99 -7.68
N ARG A 348 -2.20 32.05 -8.00
CA ARG A 348 -2.85 33.12 -8.77
C ARG A 348 -3.45 34.22 -7.89
N CYS A 349 -3.29 34.13 -6.57
CA CYS A 349 -3.87 35.03 -5.56
C CYS A 349 -5.41 35.03 -5.51
N ASP A 350 -6.07 33.97 -5.99
CA ASP A 350 -7.52 33.78 -5.84
C ASP A 350 -7.80 32.90 -4.62
N HIS A 351 -7.67 33.50 -3.44
CA HIS A 351 -7.74 32.78 -2.17
C HIS A 351 -9.15 32.26 -1.85
N GLN A 352 -10.21 32.94 -2.31
CA GLN A 352 -11.58 32.51 -2.06
C GLN A 352 -11.87 31.18 -2.76
N VAL A 353 -11.48 31.06 -4.03
CA VAL A 353 -11.65 29.82 -4.77
C VAL A 353 -10.73 28.74 -4.19
N ALA A 354 -9.48 29.07 -3.86
CA ALA A 354 -8.55 28.12 -3.25
C ALA A 354 -9.11 27.49 -1.96
N ILE A 355 -9.62 28.32 -1.04
CA ILE A 355 -10.22 27.86 0.23
C ILE A 355 -11.39 26.90 -0.04
N SER A 356 -12.25 27.20 -1.01
CA SER A 356 -13.39 26.32 -1.34
C SER A 356 -12.94 24.93 -1.80
N TYR A 357 -11.83 24.83 -2.55
CA TYR A 357 -11.27 23.55 -2.99
C TYR A 357 -10.58 22.80 -1.86
N PHE A 358 -9.87 23.49 -0.95
CA PHE A 358 -9.31 22.83 0.24
C PHE A 358 -10.41 22.30 1.17
N GLN A 359 -11.48 23.07 1.39
CA GLN A 359 -12.65 22.60 2.13
C GLN A 359 -13.29 21.37 1.48
N ARG A 360 -13.33 21.32 0.15
CA ARG A 360 -13.82 20.15 -0.59
C ARG A 360 -12.90 18.95 -0.42
N ALA A 361 -11.58 19.13 -0.42
CA ALA A 361 -10.63 18.05 -0.16
C ALA A 361 -10.88 17.42 1.22
N LEU A 362 -11.07 18.25 2.27
CA LEU A 362 -11.39 17.80 3.63
C LEU A 362 -12.73 17.07 3.73
N LYS A 363 -13.73 17.46 2.92
CA LYS A 363 -15.01 16.73 2.86
C LYS A 363 -14.86 15.35 2.21
N LEU A 364 -14.04 15.23 1.17
CA LEU A 364 -13.81 13.97 0.46
C LEU A 364 -12.93 13.01 1.26
N ASN A 365 -11.99 13.52 2.03
CA ASN A 365 -11.20 12.74 2.99
C ASN A 365 -10.97 13.56 4.27
N PRO A 366 -11.68 13.23 5.37
CA PRO A 366 -11.53 13.92 6.65
C PRO A 366 -10.25 13.57 7.42
N LYS A 367 -9.56 12.50 7.02
CA LYS A 367 -8.26 12.08 7.57
C LYS A 367 -7.14 12.62 6.72
#